data_AF-A0AAV5S973-F1
#
_entry.id   AF-A0AAV5S973-F1
#
_cell.length_a   1.000
_cell.length_b   1.000
_cell.length_c   1.000
_cell.angle_alpha   90.00
_cell.angle_beta   90.00
_cell.angle_gamma   90.00
#
_symmetry.space_group_name_H-M   'P 1'
#
loop_
_entity.id
_entity.type
_entity.pdbx_description
1 polymer ?
#
loop_
_entity_poly.entity_id
_entity_poly.type
_entity_poly.pdbx_seq_one_letter_code
_entity_poly.pdbx_strand_id
1 'polypeptide(L)'
;MDLLSLPDIFLHQLMRLMEIKDRLRLRLTCREFEQIVAGSNAGYFEDCGLLLEQSQFSVDIGDAAFNAVNTTKENMDAFLRMKSRLFNKIAVNEFTVILGENTVDPEFIRHLTDKFKIGTICFYVSSPPQMGNAMQLMADFPCSSYILDIEYLPEVELLLALPPMEKFVIFKSRECGPPDMITGRRLPLPGESNAAIPAESFFKLLETHKTLVFEYKLVTLSSDDLMKAIKIISADTRKRTVEFKIKNSLNVDFLEESGISKTTKNGDCNGEFVAVWCVGETPRTFASVQLRYYKCLISITDISWANGDLLDHLASVKLTNCS
;
A
#
# COMPACT_ATOMS: atom_id res chain seq x y z
N MET A 1 18.82 -15.50 -43.47
CA MET A 1 18.73 -14.04 -43.33
C MET A 1 19.65 -13.66 -42.18
N ASP A 2 20.60 -12.76 -42.40
CA ASP A 2 21.53 -12.35 -41.35
C ASP A 2 20.86 -11.27 -40.48
N LEU A 3 20.43 -11.65 -39.28
CA LEU A 3 19.74 -10.73 -38.38
C LEU A 3 20.64 -9.54 -37.98
N LEU A 4 21.95 -9.77 -37.86
CA LEU A 4 22.93 -8.76 -37.45
C LEU A 4 23.22 -7.73 -38.56
N SER A 5 22.77 -7.99 -39.78
CA SER A 5 22.84 -7.03 -40.89
C SER A 5 21.73 -5.97 -40.85
N LEU A 6 20.76 -6.10 -39.95
CA LEU A 6 19.69 -5.13 -39.78
C LEU A 6 20.21 -3.84 -39.13
N PRO A 7 19.70 -2.65 -39.52
CA PRO A 7 20.02 -1.41 -38.82
C PRO A 7 19.67 -1.47 -37.33
N ASP A 8 20.51 -0.87 -36.48
CA ASP A 8 20.39 -0.88 -35.01
C ASP A 8 18.99 -0.51 -34.50
N ILE A 9 18.29 0.40 -35.18
CA ILE A 9 16.95 0.83 -34.79
C ILE A 9 15.95 -0.34 -34.81
N PHE A 10 16.06 -1.24 -35.80
CA PHE A 10 15.19 -2.42 -35.91
C PHE A 10 15.60 -3.49 -34.91
N LEU A 11 16.90 -3.67 -34.68
CA LEU A 11 17.40 -4.58 -33.65
C LEU A 11 16.91 -4.16 -32.27
N HIS A 12 16.96 -2.87 -31.94
CA HIS A 12 16.43 -2.34 -30.68
C HIS A 12 14.91 -2.45 -30.56
N GLN A 13 14.17 -2.24 -31.66
CA GLN A 13 12.72 -2.48 -31.66
C GLN A 13 12.39 -3.95 -31.44
N LEU A 14 13.13 -4.86 -32.10
CA LEU A 14 12.97 -6.29 -31.90
C LEU A 14 13.28 -6.68 -30.45
N MET A 15 14.38 -6.18 -29.88
CA MET A 15 14.74 -6.46 -28.49
C MET A 15 13.61 -6.08 -27.55
N ARG A 16 12.94 -4.93 -27.74
CA ARG A 16 11.81 -4.48 -26.91
C ARG A 16 10.60 -5.44 -26.91
N LEU A 17 10.43 -6.23 -27.96
CA LEU A 17 9.35 -7.20 -28.08
C LEU A 17 9.71 -8.58 -27.51
N MET A 18 10.99 -8.82 -27.20
CA MET A 18 11.46 -10.10 -26.66
C MET A 18 11.27 -10.15 -25.14
N GLU A 19 10.83 -11.31 -24.67
CA GLU A 19 10.80 -11.69 -23.25
C GLU A 19 12.21 -11.70 -22.64
N ILE A 20 12.31 -11.54 -21.32
CA ILE A 20 13.60 -11.50 -20.63
C ILE A 20 14.33 -12.84 -20.79
N LYS A 21 13.60 -13.96 -20.73
CA LYS A 21 14.16 -15.31 -20.96
C LYS A 21 14.77 -15.47 -22.35
N ASP A 22 14.14 -14.91 -23.38
CA ASP A 22 14.67 -15.00 -24.74
C ASP A 22 15.86 -14.09 -24.94
N ARG A 23 15.90 -12.91 -24.31
CA ARG A 23 17.11 -12.07 -24.29
C ARG A 23 18.28 -12.74 -23.58
N LEU A 24 18.01 -13.43 -22.46
CA LEU A 24 18.99 -14.26 -21.75
C LEU A 24 19.59 -15.33 -22.68
N ARG A 25 18.75 -16.04 -23.44
CA ARG A 25 19.19 -17.05 -24.41
C ARG A 25 19.95 -16.45 -25.58
N LEU A 26 19.45 -15.35 -26.15
CA LEU A 26 20.04 -14.68 -27.31
C LEU A 26 21.48 -14.25 -27.01
N ARG A 27 21.73 -13.72 -25.80
CA ARG A 27 23.07 -13.36 -25.34
C ARG A 27 24.06 -14.51 -25.36
N LEU A 28 23.62 -15.75 -25.11
CA LEU A 28 24.49 -16.93 -25.10
C LEU A 28 24.90 -17.37 -26.51
N THR A 29 24.36 -16.73 -27.56
CA THR A 29 24.63 -17.10 -28.96
C THR A 29 25.99 -16.59 -29.44
N CYS A 30 26.25 -15.28 -29.30
CA CYS A 30 27.53 -14.66 -29.69
C CYS A 30 27.74 -13.28 -29.01
N ARG A 31 28.95 -12.71 -29.16
CA ARG A 31 29.34 -11.43 -28.53
C ARG A 31 28.54 -10.25 -29.07
N GLU A 32 28.18 -10.27 -30.34
CA GLU A 32 27.40 -9.22 -31.00
C GLU A 32 25.99 -9.16 -30.43
N PHE A 33 25.33 -10.32 -30.26
CA PHE A 33 24.04 -10.40 -29.60
C PHE A 33 24.11 -9.96 -28.13
N GLU A 34 25.18 -10.32 -27.43
CA GLU A 34 25.41 -9.81 -26.09
C GLU A 34 25.44 -8.29 -26.03
N GLN A 35 26.19 -7.65 -26.93
CA GLN A 35 26.27 -6.19 -27.00
C GLN A 35 24.92 -5.55 -27.35
N ILE A 36 24.17 -6.13 -28.30
CA ILE A 36 22.85 -5.64 -28.69
C ILE A 36 21.88 -5.70 -27.51
N VAL A 37 21.82 -6.84 -26.80
CA VAL A 37 20.94 -7.01 -25.64
C VAL A 37 21.35 -6.04 -24.53
N ALA A 38 22.62 -6.02 -24.15
CA ALA A 38 23.13 -5.16 -23.07
C ALA A 38 22.96 -3.67 -23.39
N GLY A 39 23.09 -3.25 -24.65
CA GLY A 39 22.92 -1.87 -25.10
C GLY A 39 21.45 -1.44 -25.26
N SER A 40 20.52 -2.39 -25.32
CA SER A 40 19.10 -2.12 -25.53
C SER A 40 18.38 -1.70 -24.24
N ASN A 41 17.27 -0.96 -24.41
CA ASN A 41 16.32 -0.73 -23.33
C ASN A 41 15.51 -2.01 -23.15
N ALA A 42 15.39 -2.47 -21.90
CA ALA A 42 14.62 -3.64 -21.55
C ALA A 42 13.13 -3.51 -21.90
N GLY A 43 12.67 -2.28 -22.12
CA GLY A 43 11.28 -1.96 -22.35
C GLY A 43 10.61 -1.47 -21.08
N TYR A 44 9.30 -1.66 -21.05
CA TYR A 44 8.43 -1.30 -19.95
C TYR A 44 7.84 -2.59 -19.37
N PHE A 45 7.86 -2.70 -18.05
CA PHE A 45 7.22 -3.76 -17.31
C PHE A 45 6.17 -3.14 -16.40
N GLU A 46 5.04 -3.84 -16.28
CA GLU A 46 4.00 -3.45 -15.34
C GLU A 46 4.54 -3.61 -13.91
N ASP A 47 5.01 -4.80 -13.56
CA ASP A 47 5.45 -5.10 -12.21
C ASP A 47 6.89 -5.62 -12.13
N CYS A 48 7.55 -5.28 -11.03
CA CYS A 48 8.85 -5.81 -10.62
C CYS A 48 8.87 -5.98 -9.10
N GLY A 49 9.50 -7.04 -8.61
CA GLY A 49 9.54 -7.38 -7.19
C GLY A 49 10.97 -7.58 -6.70
N LEU A 50 11.22 -7.14 -5.47
CA LEU A 50 12.40 -7.49 -4.68
C LEU A 50 11.92 -7.99 -3.32
N LEU A 51 12.13 -9.27 -3.06
CA LEU A 51 11.89 -9.89 -1.77
C LEU A 51 13.24 -10.15 -1.09
N LEU A 52 13.42 -9.59 0.10
CA LEU A 52 14.61 -9.77 0.91
C LEU A 52 14.25 -10.56 2.16
N GLU A 53 14.70 -11.80 2.25
CA GLU A 53 14.53 -12.65 3.43
C GLU A 53 15.89 -12.90 4.08
N GLN A 54 15.90 -13.23 5.38
CA GLN A 54 17.06 -13.29 6.27
C GLN A 54 18.44 -13.47 5.62
N SER A 55 18.63 -14.52 4.82
CA SER A 55 19.89 -14.85 4.14
C SER A 55 19.73 -15.01 2.63
N GLN A 56 18.58 -14.64 2.07
CA GLN A 56 18.23 -14.87 0.67
C GLN A 56 17.49 -13.69 0.06
N PHE A 57 17.64 -13.47 -1.23
CA PHE A 57 16.82 -12.53 -1.96
C PHE A 57 16.19 -13.18 -3.18
N SER A 58 15.03 -12.67 -3.54
CA SER A 58 14.35 -12.98 -4.79
C SER A 58 14.09 -11.70 -5.58
N VAL A 59 14.30 -11.76 -6.89
CA VAL A 59 14.00 -10.64 -7.80
C VAL A 59 13.13 -11.12 -8.93
N ASP A 60 12.00 -10.46 -9.12
CA ASP A 60 11.08 -10.73 -10.20
C ASP A 60 11.07 -9.53 -11.15
N ILE A 61 11.31 -9.77 -12.43
CA ILE A 61 11.28 -8.74 -13.47
C ILE A 61 10.49 -9.31 -14.65
N GLY A 62 9.29 -8.80 -14.90
CA GLY A 62 8.44 -9.29 -15.99
C GLY A 62 8.18 -10.80 -15.90
N ASP A 63 8.62 -11.54 -16.92
CA ASP A 63 8.44 -12.99 -17.02
C ASP A 63 9.55 -13.83 -16.34
N ALA A 64 10.56 -13.17 -15.77
CA ALA A 64 11.72 -13.82 -15.16
C ALA A 64 11.74 -13.63 -13.64
N ALA A 65 11.98 -14.74 -12.93
CA ALA A 65 12.11 -14.79 -11.48
C ALA A 65 13.47 -15.38 -11.11
N PHE A 66 14.18 -14.72 -10.21
CA PHE A 66 15.42 -15.19 -9.61
C PHE A 66 15.16 -15.45 -8.14
N ASN A 67 14.89 -16.69 -7.77
CA ASN A 67 14.41 -17.02 -6.43
C ASN A 67 15.54 -17.46 -5.50
N ALA A 68 15.43 -17.08 -4.22
CA ALA A 68 16.18 -17.64 -3.10
C ALA A 68 17.72 -17.60 -3.28
N VAL A 69 18.25 -16.50 -3.83
CA VAL A 69 19.70 -16.29 -4.01
C VAL A 69 20.30 -15.88 -2.67
N ASN A 70 21.29 -16.62 -2.16
CA ASN A 70 21.91 -16.25 -0.88
C ASN A 70 22.50 -14.83 -0.91
N THR A 71 22.29 -14.03 0.14
CA THR A 71 22.72 -12.63 0.29
C THR A 71 24.21 -12.47 0.58
N THR A 72 25.06 -13.39 0.10
CA THR A 72 26.51 -13.22 0.18
C THR A 72 26.93 -12.11 -0.79
N LYS A 73 27.95 -11.32 -0.43
CA LYS A 73 28.47 -10.25 -1.30
C LYS A 73 28.83 -10.76 -2.70
N GLU A 74 29.43 -11.94 -2.79
CA GLU A 74 29.79 -12.57 -4.07
C GLU A 74 28.56 -12.82 -4.96
N ASN A 75 27.47 -13.34 -4.39
CA ASN A 75 26.24 -13.61 -5.13
C ASN A 75 25.52 -12.33 -5.52
N MET A 76 25.49 -11.34 -4.63
CA MET A 76 24.91 -10.02 -4.90
C MET A 76 25.68 -9.32 -6.03
N ASP A 77 27.01 -9.33 -5.98
CA ASP A 77 27.87 -8.78 -7.04
C ASP A 77 27.69 -9.55 -8.37
N ALA A 78 27.58 -10.89 -8.31
CA ALA A 78 27.33 -11.71 -9.48
C ALA A 78 25.97 -11.38 -10.12
N PHE A 79 24.94 -11.16 -9.30
CA PHE A 79 23.62 -10.75 -9.75
C PHE A 79 23.65 -9.36 -10.39
N LEU A 80 24.30 -8.37 -9.76
CA LEU A 80 24.46 -7.03 -10.33
C LEU A 80 25.22 -7.05 -11.67
N ARG A 81 26.27 -7.88 -11.79
CA ARG A 81 26.98 -8.10 -13.07
C ARG A 81 26.11 -8.77 -14.12
N MET A 82 25.28 -9.74 -13.73
CA MET A 82 24.33 -10.36 -14.64
C MET A 82 23.32 -9.31 -15.13
N LYS A 83 22.74 -8.53 -14.21
CA LYS A 83 21.77 -7.46 -14.48
C LYS A 83 22.32 -6.43 -15.47
N SER A 84 23.50 -5.90 -15.21
CA SER A 84 24.12 -4.87 -16.06
C SER A 84 24.40 -5.37 -17.49
N ARG A 85 24.54 -6.69 -17.68
CA ARG A 85 24.66 -7.35 -18.99
C ARG A 85 23.32 -7.73 -19.62
N LEU A 86 22.19 -7.59 -18.92
CA LEU A 86 20.86 -7.89 -19.47
C LEU A 86 20.15 -6.66 -19.98
N PHE A 87 20.38 -5.50 -19.36
CA PHE A 87 19.70 -4.27 -19.72
C PHE A 87 20.45 -3.01 -19.29
N ASN A 88 20.42 -2.00 -20.16
CA ASN A 88 20.99 -0.68 -19.86
C ASN A 88 19.98 0.27 -19.21
N LYS A 89 18.68 0.09 -19.49
CA LYS A 89 17.57 0.86 -18.93
C LYS A 89 16.36 -0.05 -18.84
N ILE A 90 15.55 0.14 -17.81
CA ILE A 90 14.28 -0.55 -17.65
C ILE A 90 13.27 0.46 -17.10
N ALA A 91 12.07 0.47 -17.66
CA ALA A 91 10.95 1.21 -17.07
C ALA A 91 10.04 0.21 -16.35
N VAL A 92 9.64 0.54 -15.13
CA VAL A 92 8.76 -0.28 -14.31
C VAL A 92 7.63 0.61 -13.82
N ASN A 93 6.38 0.15 -13.93
CA ASN A 93 5.25 0.87 -13.34
C ASN A 93 5.27 0.74 -11.82
N GLU A 94 5.22 -0.49 -11.32
CA GLU A 94 5.20 -0.79 -9.88
C GLU A 94 6.41 -1.63 -9.48
N PHE A 95 7.17 -1.14 -8.49
CA PHE A 95 8.30 -1.85 -7.92
C PHE A 95 8.02 -2.18 -6.46
N THR A 96 7.77 -3.45 -6.18
CA THR A 96 7.44 -3.93 -4.84
C THR A 96 8.70 -4.35 -4.10
N VAL A 97 8.92 -3.78 -2.92
CA VAL A 97 10.06 -4.07 -2.05
C VAL A 97 9.56 -4.63 -0.72
N ILE A 98 9.83 -5.91 -0.49
CA ILE A 98 9.56 -6.59 0.78
C ILE A 98 10.89 -6.71 1.51
N LEU A 99 11.03 -5.95 2.60
CA LEU A 99 12.24 -5.89 3.39
C LEU A 99 12.18 -6.93 4.52
N GLY A 100 13.22 -7.76 4.65
CA GLY A 100 13.37 -8.69 5.77
C GLY A 100 13.78 -8.00 7.06
N GLU A 101 13.86 -8.76 8.16
CA GLU A 101 14.34 -8.23 9.45
C GLU A 101 15.84 -7.91 9.45
N ASN A 102 16.61 -8.62 8.63
CA ASN A 102 18.04 -8.36 8.50
C ASN A 102 18.28 -7.16 7.58
N THR A 103 19.20 -6.30 8.00
CA THR A 103 19.65 -5.14 7.24
C THR A 103 20.33 -5.59 5.95
N VAL A 104 19.57 -5.71 4.87
CA VAL A 104 20.16 -5.74 3.53
C VAL A 104 20.77 -4.37 3.29
N ASP A 105 21.98 -4.39 2.73
CA ASP A 105 22.72 -3.19 2.39
C ASP A 105 21.88 -2.32 1.43
N PRO A 106 21.46 -1.11 1.83
CA PRO A 106 20.76 -0.19 0.96
C PRO A 106 21.55 0.10 -0.33
N GLU A 107 22.88 0.00 -0.30
CA GLU A 107 23.71 0.14 -1.49
C GLU A 107 23.38 -0.93 -2.54
N PHE A 108 23.09 -2.16 -2.16
CA PHE A 108 22.70 -3.18 -3.12
C PHE A 108 21.43 -2.81 -3.87
N ILE A 109 20.42 -2.32 -3.15
CA ILE A 109 19.14 -1.92 -3.76
C ILE A 109 19.38 -0.75 -4.71
N ARG A 110 20.21 0.23 -4.32
CA ARG A 110 20.61 1.33 -5.22
C ARG A 110 21.29 0.83 -6.48
N HIS A 111 22.26 -0.07 -6.38
CA HIS A 111 22.95 -0.62 -7.56
C HIS A 111 22.02 -1.48 -8.43
N LEU A 112 21.09 -2.20 -7.80
CA LEU A 112 20.07 -2.96 -8.51
C LEU A 112 19.18 -2.02 -9.34
N THR A 113 18.81 -0.87 -8.78
CA THR A 113 17.82 0.06 -9.35
C THR A 113 18.41 1.27 -10.07
N ASP A 114 19.75 1.40 -10.16
CA ASP A 114 20.49 2.55 -10.72
C ASP A 114 20.06 3.00 -12.13
N LYS A 115 19.51 2.07 -12.91
CA LYS A 115 19.09 2.24 -14.31
C LYS A 115 17.59 2.06 -14.50
N PHE A 116 16.85 2.01 -13.41
CA PHE A 116 15.40 1.83 -13.41
C PHE A 116 14.74 3.21 -13.49
N LYS A 117 13.75 3.33 -14.36
CA LYS A 117 12.75 4.38 -14.28
C LYS A 117 11.52 3.78 -13.62
N ILE A 118 11.35 4.05 -12.33
CA ILE A 118 10.27 3.48 -11.52
C ILE A 118 9.12 4.49 -11.46
N GLY A 119 7.89 4.02 -11.68
CA GLY A 119 6.68 4.84 -11.52
C GLY A 119 6.29 4.94 -10.05
N THR A 120 6.00 3.80 -9.43
CA THR A 120 5.52 3.66 -8.06
C THR A 120 6.39 2.64 -7.31
N ILE A 121 6.79 2.95 -6.08
CA ILE A 121 7.45 1.99 -5.19
C ILE A 121 6.47 1.57 -4.10
N CYS A 122 6.29 0.26 -3.96
CA CYS A 122 5.40 -0.35 -2.99
C CYS A 122 6.24 -0.96 -1.86
N PHE A 123 6.02 -0.49 -0.63
CA PHE A 123 6.72 -0.96 0.54
C PHE A 123 5.78 -1.72 1.47
N TYR A 124 6.27 -2.84 1.99
CA TYR A 124 5.65 -3.56 3.09
C TYR A 124 6.60 -3.56 4.28
N VAL A 125 6.14 -2.99 5.40
CA VAL A 125 6.99 -2.65 6.55
C VAL A 125 6.36 -3.18 7.84
N SER A 126 6.97 -4.19 8.43
CA SER A 126 6.51 -4.83 9.68
C SER A 126 7.36 -4.47 10.90
N SER A 127 8.44 -3.72 10.73
CA SER A 127 9.31 -3.31 11.86
C SER A 127 9.93 -1.91 11.70
N PRO A 128 10.34 -1.24 12.81
CA PRO A 128 11.03 0.04 12.77
C PRO A 128 12.31 0.07 11.92
N PRO A 129 13.20 -0.95 11.92
CA PRO A 129 14.35 -0.97 11.03
C PRO A 129 13.97 -0.96 9.54
N GLN A 130 12.93 -1.71 9.16
CA GLN A 130 12.42 -1.71 7.78
C GLN A 130 11.85 -0.35 7.39
N MET A 131 11.20 0.36 8.31
CA MET A 131 10.74 1.73 8.05
C MET A 131 11.92 2.67 7.74
N GLY A 132 13.01 2.60 8.52
CA GLY A 132 14.21 3.37 8.26
C GLY A 132 14.78 3.13 6.86
N ASN A 133 14.84 1.85 6.44
CA ASN A 133 15.28 1.47 5.11
C ASN A 133 14.32 1.95 4.01
N ALA A 134 13.02 1.83 4.22
CA ALA A 134 11.99 2.31 3.29
C ALA A 134 12.10 3.84 3.09
N MET A 135 12.25 4.60 4.18
CA MET A 135 12.45 6.05 4.09
C MET A 135 13.75 6.43 3.36
N GLN A 136 14.82 5.69 3.57
CA GLN A 136 16.07 5.91 2.85
C GLN A 136 15.90 5.66 1.33
N LEU A 137 15.18 4.59 0.95
CA LEU A 137 14.86 4.32 -0.44
C LEU A 137 13.93 5.38 -1.05
N MET A 138 12.94 5.87 -0.30
CA MET A 138 12.11 7.00 -0.76
C MET A 138 12.97 8.25 -1.02
N ALA A 139 13.99 8.51 -0.21
CA ALA A 139 14.91 9.62 -0.44
C ALA A 139 15.77 9.43 -1.71
N ASP A 140 16.10 8.18 -2.06
CA ASP A 140 16.85 7.84 -3.28
C ASP A 140 16.00 7.94 -4.56
N PHE A 141 14.66 7.89 -4.44
CA PHE A 141 13.71 7.90 -5.56
C PHE A 141 12.68 9.04 -5.52
N PRO A 142 13.07 10.31 -5.32
CA PRO A 142 12.15 11.40 -4.98
C PRO A 142 11.10 11.74 -6.06
N CYS A 143 11.28 11.25 -7.30
CA CYS A 143 10.34 11.44 -8.40
C CYS A 143 9.30 10.32 -8.54
N SER A 144 9.44 9.23 -7.79
CA SER A 144 8.50 8.11 -7.79
C SER A 144 7.27 8.44 -6.94
N SER A 145 6.16 7.78 -7.25
CA SER A 145 5.01 7.67 -6.34
C SER A 145 5.25 6.56 -5.33
N TYR A 146 4.50 6.57 -4.21
CA TYR A 146 4.68 5.61 -3.13
C TYR A 146 3.37 4.97 -2.71
N ILE A 147 3.46 3.67 -2.42
CA ILE A 147 2.48 2.91 -1.66
C ILE A 147 3.21 2.33 -0.44
N LEU A 148 2.65 2.52 0.75
CA LEU A 148 3.24 2.01 1.99
C LEU A 148 2.17 1.30 2.81
N ASP A 149 2.46 0.04 3.12
CA ASP A 149 1.67 -0.83 3.99
C ASP A 149 2.50 -1.13 5.25
N ILE A 150 2.03 -0.70 6.43
CA ILE A 150 2.73 -0.89 7.71
C ILE A 150 1.95 -1.87 8.59
N GLU A 151 2.63 -2.85 9.20
CA GLU A 151 1.99 -3.85 10.09
C GLU A 151 2.06 -3.54 11.60
N TYR A 152 2.56 -2.36 11.94
CA TYR A 152 2.64 -1.86 13.30
C TYR A 152 2.27 -0.37 13.31
N LEU A 153 2.08 0.21 14.50
CA LEU A 153 1.86 1.65 14.64
C LEU A 153 3.19 2.35 14.98
N PRO A 154 3.79 3.13 14.06
CA PRO A 154 4.97 3.92 14.36
C PRO A 154 4.66 5.12 15.26
N GLU A 155 5.71 5.77 15.75
CA GLU A 155 5.58 7.08 16.39
C GLU A 155 4.91 8.10 15.46
N VAL A 156 4.10 8.97 16.04
CA VAL A 156 3.30 9.94 15.29
C VAL A 156 4.19 10.89 14.49
N GLU A 157 5.32 11.29 15.06
CA GLU A 157 6.32 12.14 14.42
C GLU A 157 6.85 11.51 13.14
N LEU A 158 7.07 10.19 13.15
CA LEU A 158 7.53 9.44 11.99
C LEU A 158 6.44 9.38 10.91
N LEU A 159 5.19 9.13 11.31
CA LEU A 159 4.05 9.13 10.39
C LEU A 159 3.89 10.47 9.68
N LEU A 160 4.05 11.57 10.41
CA LEU A 160 3.94 12.92 9.86
C LEU A 160 5.15 13.35 9.03
N ALA A 161 6.29 12.65 9.15
CA ALA A 161 7.49 12.89 8.36
C ALA A 161 7.48 12.14 7.00
N LEU A 162 6.51 11.26 6.77
CA LEU A 162 6.38 10.52 5.52
C LEU A 162 6.07 11.46 4.34
N PRO A 163 6.66 11.24 3.16
CA PRO A 163 6.31 12.01 1.97
C PRO A 163 4.85 11.74 1.55
N PRO A 164 4.22 12.61 0.75
CA PRO A 164 2.90 12.33 0.17
C PRO A 164 2.89 11.00 -0.60
N MET A 165 1.82 10.23 -0.43
CA MET A 165 1.68 8.87 -1.00
C MET A 165 0.39 8.75 -1.78
N GLU A 166 0.40 7.86 -2.78
CA GLU A 166 -0.80 7.46 -3.51
C GLU A 166 -1.72 6.62 -2.61
N LYS A 167 -1.10 5.75 -1.80
CA LYS A 167 -1.79 4.92 -0.81
C LYS A 167 -0.91 4.72 0.42
N PHE A 168 -1.47 4.98 1.58
CA PHE A 168 -0.83 4.74 2.85
C PHE A 168 -1.77 3.94 3.76
N VAL A 169 -1.32 2.75 4.17
CA VAL A 169 -2.10 1.83 5.00
C VAL A 169 -1.35 1.46 6.26
N ILE A 170 -2.07 1.46 7.38
CA ILE A 170 -1.60 0.89 8.63
C ILE A 170 -2.54 -0.25 9.01
N PHE A 171 -1.99 -1.45 9.00
CA PHE A 171 -2.60 -2.67 9.48
C PHE A 171 -2.03 -2.96 10.86
N LYS A 172 -2.87 -3.16 11.87
CA LYS A 172 -2.40 -3.74 13.12
C LYS A 172 -2.71 -5.22 13.10
N SER A 173 -1.72 -6.07 12.80
CA SER A 173 -1.96 -7.52 12.80
C SER A 173 -2.50 -7.95 14.17
N ARG A 174 -3.78 -8.38 14.21
CA ARG A 174 -4.38 -9.01 15.40
C ARG A 174 -3.66 -10.31 15.77
N GLU A 175 -2.78 -10.81 14.91
CA GLU A 175 -2.30 -12.18 14.92
C GLU A 175 -0.86 -12.38 15.37
N CYS A 176 -0.15 -11.34 15.81
CA CYS A 176 1.26 -11.51 16.20
C CYS A 176 1.43 -12.02 17.65
N GLY A 177 0.38 -12.06 18.46
CA GLY A 177 0.42 -12.63 19.82
C GLY A 177 0.20 -14.14 19.86
N PRO A 178 0.79 -14.89 20.82
CA PRO A 178 0.38 -16.27 21.06
C PRO A 178 -1.11 -16.30 21.46
N PRO A 179 -1.89 -17.31 21.00
CA PRO A 179 -3.26 -17.48 21.46
C PRO A 179 -3.26 -17.72 22.98
N ASP A 180 -4.04 -16.93 23.71
CA ASP A 180 -4.33 -17.17 25.12
C ASP A 180 -4.96 -18.57 25.25
N MET A 181 -4.35 -19.43 26.06
CA MET A 181 -4.75 -20.83 26.16
C MET A 181 -6.12 -21.03 26.80
N ILE A 182 -6.69 -20.02 27.47
CA ILE A 182 -7.99 -20.10 28.14
C ILE A 182 -9.11 -19.54 27.25
N THR A 183 -8.86 -18.41 26.61
CA THR A 183 -9.87 -17.65 25.84
C THR A 183 -9.75 -17.86 24.33
N GLY A 184 -8.65 -18.45 23.85
CA GLY A 184 -8.33 -18.58 22.42
C GLY A 184 -8.02 -17.24 21.74
N ARG A 185 -8.06 -16.11 22.47
CA ARG A 185 -7.76 -14.78 21.93
C ARG A 185 -6.26 -14.55 21.95
N ARG A 186 -5.67 -14.10 20.85
CA ARG A 186 -4.26 -13.69 20.86
C ARG A 186 -4.10 -12.45 21.73
N LEU A 187 -3.25 -12.53 22.75
CA LEU A 187 -2.94 -11.38 23.60
C LEU A 187 -2.08 -10.40 22.81
N PRO A 188 -2.30 -9.07 22.94
CA PRO A 188 -1.38 -8.10 22.37
C PRO A 188 0.03 -8.37 22.90
N LEU A 189 1.05 -8.26 22.03
CA LEU A 189 2.42 -8.49 22.45
C LEU A 189 2.79 -7.53 23.58
N PRO A 190 3.47 -8.01 24.65
CA PRO A 190 3.90 -7.13 25.74
C PRO A 190 4.78 -6.00 25.19
N GLY A 191 4.34 -4.76 25.38
CA GLY A 191 4.98 -3.56 24.82
C GLY A 191 4.21 -2.90 23.68
N GLU A 192 3.15 -3.54 23.14
CA GLU A 192 2.22 -2.86 22.25
C GLU A 192 1.45 -1.78 23.03
N SER A 193 1.87 -0.54 22.83
CA SER A 193 1.10 0.60 23.30
C SER A 193 -0.31 0.55 22.68
N ASN A 194 -1.34 0.68 23.51
CA ASN A 194 -2.70 0.99 23.07
C ASN A 194 -2.82 2.43 22.54
N ALA A 195 -1.70 3.06 22.17
CA ALA A 195 -1.67 4.35 21.52
C ALA A 195 -2.53 4.29 20.26
N ALA A 196 -3.46 5.21 20.18
CA ALA A 196 -4.17 5.54 18.96
C ALA A 196 -3.59 6.84 18.41
N ILE A 197 -3.67 7.01 17.10
CA ILE A 197 -3.36 8.25 16.42
C ILE A 197 -4.33 9.32 16.91
N PRO A 198 -3.82 10.43 17.50
CA PRO A 198 -4.66 11.54 17.92
C PRO A 198 -5.38 12.17 16.71
N ALA A 199 -6.57 12.73 16.93
CA ALA A 199 -7.37 13.35 15.87
C ALA A 199 -6.59 14.41 15.07
N GLU A 200 -5.78 15.25 15.74
CA GLU A 200 -4.95 16.25 15.07
C GLU A 200 -3.99 15.63 14.06
N SER A 201 -3.30 14.56 14.45
CA SER A 201 -2.37 13.84 13.57
C SER A 201 -3.10 13.14 12.44
N PHE A 202 -4.26 12.55 12.70
CA PHE A 202 -5.12 11.97 11.67
C PHE A 202 -5.48 13.01 10.59
N PHE A 203 -5.86 14.24 10.97
CA PHE A 203 -6.18 15.29 10.00
C PHE A 203 -4.96 15.73 9.18
N LYS A 204 -3.77 15.84 9.79
CA LYS A 204 -2.53 16.14 9.05
C LYS A 204 -2.20 15.04 8.02
N LEU A 205 -2.40 13.78 8.39
CA LEU A 205 -2.25 12.67 7.46
C LEU A 205 -3.30 12.77 6.35
N LEU A 206 -4.56 13.05 6.68
CA LEU A 206 -5.66 13.22 5.73
C LEU A 206 -5.37 14.30 4.68
N GLU A 207 -4.80 15.43 5.11
CA GLU A 207 -4.41 16.53 4.21
C GLU A 207 -3.25 16.14 3.29
N THR A 208 -2.37 15.25 3.74
CA THR A 208 -1.14 14.87 3.04
C THR A 208 -1.34 13.74 2.03
N HIS A 209 -2.00 12.65 2.41
CA HIS A 209 -2.04 11.41 1.61
C HIS A 209 -3.36 11.22 0.89
N LYS A 210 -3.31 10.79 -0.38
CA LYS A 210 -4.49 10.66 -1.24
C LYS A 210 -5.44 9.56 -0.80
N THR A 211 -4.88 8.38 -0.52
CA THR A 211 -5.61 7.23 0.02
C THR A 211 -5.04 6.87 1.38
N LEU A 212 -5.88 6.87 2.41
CA LEU A 212 -5.53 6.48 3.76
C LEU A 212 -6.38 5.31 4.20
N VAL A 213 -5.75 4.30 4.79
CA VAL A 213 -6.47 3.17 5.37
C VAL A 213 -5.87 2.90 6.75
N PHE A 214 -6.71 2.95 7.77
CA PHE A 214 -6.35 2.60 9.14
C PHE A 214 -7.17 1.38 9.55
N GLU A 215 -6.58 0.21 9.51
CA GLU A 215 -7.29 -0.97 10.01
C GLU A 215 -7.32 -0.98 11.53
N TYR A 216 -8.40 -1.54 12.08
CA TYR A 216 -8.63 -1.59 13.52
C TYR A 216 -8.74 -0.19 14.18
N LYS A 217 -8.74 -0.18 15.51
CA LYS A 217 -8.95 1.00 16.36
C LYS A 217 -7.67 1.83 16.46
N LEU A 218 -7.14 2.27 15.32
CA LEU A 218 -5.90 3.05 15.24
C LEU A 218 -6.12 4.55 15.36
N VAL A 219 -7.35 5.03 15.21
CA VAL A 219 -7.68 6.46 15.33
C VAL A 219 -8.65 6.68 16.47
N THR A 220 -8.49 7.78 17.21
CA THR A 220 -9.47 8.23 18.20
C THR A 220 -10.13 9.49 17.68
N LEU A 221 -11.41 9.37 17.31
CA LEU A 221 -12.23 10.46 16.78
C LEU A 221 -13.48 10.61 17.65
N SER A 222 -14.03 11.83 17.70
CA SER A 222 -15.39 12.14 18.15
C SER A 222 -16.37 12.23 16.98
N SER A 223 -17.67 12.39 17.23
CA SER A 223 -18.66 12.68 16.18
C SER A 223 -18.32 13.97 15.41
N ASP A 224 -17.85 15.01 16.12
CA ASP A 224 -17.41 16.27 15.51
C ASP A 224 -16.20 16.08 14.61
N ASP A 225 -15.25 15.24 15.00
CA ASP A 225 -14.08 14.92 14.18
C ASP A 225 -14.48 14.15 12.92
N LEU A 226 -15.43 13.21 13.02
CA LEU A 226 -15.97 12.51 11.86
C LEU A 226 -16.65 13.48 10.89
N MET A 227 -17.48 14.40 11.40
CA MET A 227 -18.10 15.45 10.60
C MET A 227 -17.06 16.36 9.94
N LYS A 228 -15.99 16.70 10.66
CA LYS A 228 -14.85 17.48 10.12
C LYS A 228 -14.15 16.72 8.99
N ALA A 229 -13.90 15.42 9.15
CA ALA A 229 -13.31 14.58 8.09
C ALA A 229 -14.20 14.54 6.84
N ILE A 230 -15.51 14.39 7.02
CA ILE A 230 -16.49 14.43 5.92
C ILE A 230 -16.43 15.76 5.17
N LYS A 231 -16.37 16.89 5.88
CA LYS A 231 -16.25 18.23 5.28
C LYS A 231 -14.96 18.39 4.50
N ILE A 232 -13.83 17.95 5.05
CA ILE A 232 -12.52 17.99 4.37
C ILE A 232 -12.58 17.19 3.07
N ILE A 233 -13.05 15.94 3.12
CA ILE A 233 -13.16 15.08 1.93
C ILE A 233 -14.14 15.68 0.91
N SER A 234 -15.28 16.21 1.35
CA SER A 234 -16.26 16.81 0.44
C SER A 234 -15.74 18.08 -0.25
N ALA A 235 -14.87 18.84 0.40
CA ALA A 235 -14.33 20.09 -0.15
C ALA A 235 -13.11 19.86 -1.05
N ASP A 236 -12.43 18.71 -0.95
CA ASP A 236 -11.25 18.42 -1.75
C ASP A 236 -11.61 18.16 -3.22
N THR A 237 -10.83 18.74 -4.12
CA THR A 237 -10.99 18.62 -5.57
C THR A 237 -10.26 17.40 -6.14
N ARG A 238 -9.32 16.82 -5.41
CA ARG A 238 -8.57 15.62 -5.80
C ARG A 238 -9.33 14.38 -5.42
N LYS A 239 -9.28 13.31 -6.23
CA LYS A 239 -9.85 12.02 -5.87
C LYS A 239 -9.16 11.46 -4.62
N ARG A 240 -9.89 11.32 -3.52
CA ARG A 240 -9.42 10.91 -2.19
C ARG A 240 -10.27 9.80 -1.62
N THR A 241 -9.63 8.96 -0.80
CA THR A 241 -10.31 7.91 -0.05
C THR A 241 -9.68 7.80 1.32
N VAL A 242 -10.51 7.78 2.36
CA VAL A 242 -10.04 7.48 3.71
C VAL A 242 -10.92 6.40 4.30
N GLU A 243 -10.31 5.38 4.88
CA GLU A 243 -10.98 4.26 5.52
C GLU A 243 -10.40 4.05 6.91
N PHE A 244 -11.27 3.87 7.91
CA PHE A 244 -10.86 3.61 9.29
C PHE A 244 -11.95 2.86 10.05
N LYS A 245 -11.57 2.20 11.14
CA LYS A 245 -12.52 1.55 12.05
C LYS A 245 -12.65 2.32 13.35
N ILE A 246 -13.88 2.64 13.74
CA ILE A 246 -14.20 3.28 15.04
C ILE A 246 -15.26 2.49 15.78
N LYS A 247 -15.49 2.83 17.06
CA LYS A 247 -16.50 2.16 17.89
C LYS A 247 -17.87 2.26 17.23
N ASN A 248 -18.61 1.16 17.24
CA ASN A 248 -19.97 1.11 16.71
C ASN A 248 -20.87 2.16 17.39
N SER A 249 -20.75 2.35 18.71
CA SER A 249 -21.54 3.34 19.44
C SER A 249 -21.38 4.75 18.85
N LEU A 250 -20.15 5.16 18.54
CA LEU A 250 -19.90 6.47 17.94
C LEU A 250 -20.54 6.60 16.56
N ASN A 251 -20.47 5.55 15.74
CA ASN A 251 -21.15 5.56 14.44
C ASN A 251 -22.67 5.68 14.59
N VAL A 252 -23.26 4.96 15.55
CA VAL A 252 -24.70 5.06 15.84
C VAL A 252 -25.06 6.45 16.34
N ASP A 253 -24.31 6.99 17.30
CA ASP A 253 -24.52 8.34 17.84
C ASP A 253 -24.44 9.39 16.71
N PHE A 254 -23.40 9.34 15.87
CA PHE A 254 -23.25 10.22 14.71
C PHE A 254 -24.42 10.10 13.72
N LEU A 255 -24.88 8.88 13.44
CA LEU A 255 -26.02 8.66 12.54
C LEU A 255 -27.30 9.23 13.15
N GLU A 256 -27.58 8.98 14.43
CA GLU A 256 -28.77 9.47 15.12
C GLU A 256 -28.77 11.01 15.28
N GLU A 257 -27.61 11.61 15.58
CA GLU A 257 -27.41 13.07 15.59
C GLU A 257 -27.66 13.68 14.20
N SER A 258 -27.33 12.93 13.14
CA SER A 258 -27.64 13.27 11.75
C SER A 258 -29.06 12.85 11.34
N GLY A 259 -29.90 12.41 12.28
CA GLY A 259 -31.26 11.86 12.14
C GLY A 259 -31.41 10.72 11.13
N ILE A 260 -30.34 9.96 10.94
CA ILE A 260 -30.34 8.67 10.25
C ILE A 260 -30.58 7.58 11.30
N SER A 261 -31.51 6.67 11.02
CA SER A 261 -31.88 5.60 11.94
C SER A 261 -31.98 4.27 11.21
N LYS A 262 -32.18 3.18 11.97
CA LYS A 262 -32.51 1.85 11.42
C LYS A 262 -33.72 1.82 10.48
N THR A 263 -34.58 2.83 10.53
CA THR A 263 -35.79 2.92 9.69
C THR A 263 -35.59 3.75 8.43
N THR A 264 -34.44 4.42 8.29
CA THR A 264 -34.07 5.19 7.10
C THR A 264 -33.98 4.29 5.87
N LYS A 265 -34.50 4.78 4.75
CA LYS A 265 -34.58 4.10 3.47
C LYS A 265 -33.75 4.82 2.42
N ASN A 266 -33.44 4.12 1.33
CA ASN A 266 -32.77 4.72 0.18
C ASN A 266 -33.60 5.89 -0.37
N GLY A 267 -32.94 7.03 -0.57
CA GLY A 267 -33.55 8.28 -1.03
C GLY A 267 -34.00 9.22 0.09
N ASP A 268 -34.06 8.77 1.34
CA ASP A 268 -34.39 9.63 2.47
C ASP A 268 -33.34 10.75 2.61
N CYS A 269 -33.81 11.96 2.89
CA CYS A 269 -32.98 13.13 3.08
C CYS A 269 -33.15 13.65 4.51
N ASN A 270 -32.04 13.93 5.20
CA ASN A 270 -32.08 14.64 6.47
C ASN A 270 -30.99 15.71 6.53
N GLY A 271 -31.41 16.98 6.54
CA GLY A 271 -30.51 18.11 6.39
C GLY A 271 -29.68 18.00 5.09
N GLU A 272 -28.36 17.92 5.23
CA GLU A 272 -27.40 17.85 4.13
C GLU A 272 -27.07 16.41 3.69
N PHE A 273 -27.61 15.40 4.41
CA PHE A 273 -27.37 14.00 4.14
C PHE A 273 -28.48 13.39 3.29
N VAL A 274 -28.08 12.58 2.30
CA VAL A 274 -28.98 11.75 1.49
C VAL A 274 -28.60 10.28 1.65
N ALA A 275 -29.54 9.45 2.06
CA ALA A 275 -29.34 8.01 2.11
C ALA A 275 -29.28 7.43 0.69
N VAL A 276 -28.10 6.92 0.29
CA VAL A 276 -27.90 6.32 -1.04
C VAL A 276 -28.27 4.85 -1.02
N TRP A 277 -27.83 4.14 0.02
CA TRP A 277 -28.05 2.71 0.15
C TRP A 277 -28.03 2.29 1.62
N CYS A 278 -29.10 1.65 2.07
CA CYS A 278 -29.27 1.16 3.43
C CYS A 278 -29.62 -0.33 3.37
N VAL A 279 -28.82 -1.15 4.03
CA VAL A 279 -29.13 -2.56 4.28
C VAL A 279 -29.35 -2.72 5.77
N GLY A 280 -30.56 -3.14 6.12
CA GLY A 280 -30.92 -3.42 7.50
C GLY A 280 -30.15 -4.60 8.09
N GLU A 281 -30.06 -4.62 9.41
CA GLU A 281 -29.49 -5.74 10.16
C GLU A 281 -30.36 -7.00 9.99
N THR A 282 -29.72 -8.14 9.77
CA THR A 282 -30.38 -9.45 9.78
C THR A 282 -29.72 -10.34 10.84
N PRO A 283 -30.32 -11.46 11.25
CA PRO A 283 -29.68 -12.39 12.18
C PRO A 283 -28.30 -12.92 11.72
N ARG A 284 -27.92 -12.72 10.44
CA ARG A 284 -26.66 -13.18 9.86
C ARG A 284 -25.74 -12.06 9.39
N THR A 285 -26.20 -10.81 9.37
CA THR A 285 -25.46 -9.70 8.77
C THR A 285 -25.67 -8.42 9.55
N PHE A 286 -24.58 -7.71 9.82
CA PHE A 286 -24.63 -6.35 10.32
C PHE A 286 -25.27 -5.41 9.29
N ALA A 287 -25.80 -4.29 9.77
CA ALA A 287 -26.31 -3.25 8.91
C ALA A 287 -25.18 -2.54 8.15
N SER A 288 -25.51 -1.98 6.99
CA SER A 288 -24.62 -1.10 6.23
C SER A 288 -25.39 0.10 5.73
N VAL A 289 -24.78 1.27 5.83
CA VAL A 289 -25.39 2.55 5.44
C VAL A 289 -24.40 3.31 4.56
N GLN A 290 -24.87 3.74 3.40
CA GLN A 290 -24.19 4.68 2.52
C GLN A 290 -24.96 5.99 2.48
N LEU A 291 -24.29 7.07 2.85
CA LEU A 291 -24.81 8.42 2.82
C LEU A 291 -24.03 9.25 1.81
N ARG A 292 -24.70 10.24 1.22
CA ARG A 292 -24.06 11.31 0.46
C ARG A 292 -24.18 12.60 1.24
N TYR A 293 -23.05 13.26 1.46
CA TYR A 293 -22.93 14.62 2.00
C TYR A 293 -22.24 15.46 0.94
N TYR A 294 -22.97 16.31 0.22
CA TYR A 294 -22.47 17.04 -0.94
C TYR A 294 -21.69 16.13 -1.92
N LYS A 295 -20.37 16.32 -2.04
CA LYS A 295 -19.47 15.53 -2.91
C LYS A 295 -18.83 14.35 -2.19
N CYS A 296 -19.11 14.11 -0.92
CA CYS A 296 -18.58 12.97 -0.17
C CYS A 296 -19.59 11.81 -0.14
N LEU A 297 -19.15 10.63 -0.55
CA LEU A 297 -19.81 9.35 -0.28
C LEU A 297 -19.23 8.78 1.01
N ILE A 298 -20.11 8.53 1.97
CA ILE A 298 -19.82 7.99 3.28
C ILE A 298 -20.37 6.57 3.28
N SER A 299 -19.53 5.56 3.50
CA SER A 299 -19.95 4.16 3.65
C SER A 299 -19.59 3.69 5.05
N ILE A 300 -20.60 3.35 5.84
CA ILE A 300 -20.43 2.78 7.17
C ILE A 300 -20.94 1.34 7.11
N THR A 301 -20.05 0.38 7.34
CA THR A 301 -20.37 -1.06 7.35
C THR A 301 -20.21 -1.63 8.75
N ASP A 302 -20.78 -2.81 8.93
CA ASP A 302 -20.72 -3.53 10.20
C ASP A 302 -21.41 -2.80 11.35
N ILE A 303 -22.51 -2.10 11.07
CA ILE A 303 -23.30 -1.39 12.11
C ILE A 303 -24.20 -2.38 12.85
N SER A 304 -24.20 -2.29 14.18
CA SER A 304 -25.21 -2.88 15.06
C SER A 304 -26.08 -1.77 15.64
N TRP A 305 -27.37 -1.75 15.32
CA TRP A 305 -28.32 -0.77 15.88
C TRP A 305 -28.85 -1.18 17.26
N ALA A 306 -28.71 -2.46 17.61
CA ALA A 306 -29.01 -2.89 18.96
C ALA A 306 -27.99 -2.27 19.92
N ASN A 307 -28.48 -1.57 20.95
CA ASN A 307 -27.70 -1.06 22.09
C ASN A 307 -27.07 -2.18 22.95
N GLY A 308 -26.86 -3.36 22.39
CA GLY A 308 -26.15 -4.45 23.04
C GLY A 308 -24.66 -4.15 22.97
N ASP A 309 -24.11 -3.76 24.11
CA ASP A 309 -22.68 -3.58 24.40
C ASP A 309 -21.87 -4.85 24.09
N LEU A 310 -21.69 -5.18 22.81
CA LEU A 310 -20.45 -5.83 22.40
C LEU A 310 -19.37 -4.77 22.58
N LEU A 311 -18.83 -4.70 23.81
CA LEU A 311 -18.00 -3.61 24.37
C LEU A 311 -16.82 -3.12 23.50
N ASP A 312 -16.51 -3.77 22.39
CA ASP A 312 -15.46 -3.39 21.46
C ASP A 312 -15.82 -3.65 19.98
N HIS A 313 -17.11 -3.69 19.63
CA HIS A 313 -17.50 -3.82 18.22
C HIS A 313 -17.06 -2.59 17.43
N LEU A 314 -16.35 -2.81 16.33
CA LEU A 314 -15.85 -1.77 15.46
C LEU A 314 -16.61 -1.84 14.14
N ALA A 315 -17.10 -0.69 13.70
CA ALA A 315 -17.70 -0.52 12.38
C ALA A 315 -16.68 0.17 11.46
N SER A 316 -16.66 -0.22 10.18
CA SER A 316 -15.78 0.40 9.18
C SER A 316 -16.43 1.65 8.62
N VAL A 317 -15.67 2.73 8.53
CA VAL A 317 -16.07 3.99 7.92
C VAL A 317 -15.16 4.25 6.74
N LYS A 318 -15.74 4.44 5.57
CA LYS A 318 -15.05 4.81 4.34
C LYS A 318 -15.64 6.09 3.77
N LEU A 319 -14.80 7.10 3.62
CA LEU A 319 -15.14 8.38 3.00
C LEU A 319 -14.47 8.46 1.64
N THR A 320 -15.20 8.85 0.61
CA THR A 320 -14.68 9.00 -0.76
C THR A 320 -15.31 10.21 -1.40
N ASN A 321 -14.52 11.11 -1.98
CA ASN A 321 -15.11 12.19 -2.75
C ASN A 321 -15.50 11.70 -4.16
N CYS A 322 -16.71 12.05 -4.57
CA CYS A 322 -17.26 11.82 -5.89
C CYS A 322 -16.90 13.03 -6.75
N SER A 323 -16.04 12.79 -7.75
CA SER A 323 -15.74 13.74 -8.82
C SER A 323 -16.90 13.86 -9.79
#